data_AF-A0A1V4SZK0-F1
#
_entry.id   AF-A0A1V4SZK0-F1
#
_cell.length_a   1.000
_cell.length_b   1.000
_cell.length_c   1.000
_cell.angle_alpha   90.00
_cell.angle_beta   90.00
_cell.angle_gamma   90.00
#
_symmetry.space_group_name_H-M   'P 1'
#
loop_
_entity.id
_entity.type
_entity.pdbx_description
1 polymer ?
#
loop_
_entity_poly.entity_id
_entity_poly.type
_entity_poly.pdbx_seq_one_letter_code
_entity_poly.pdbx_strand_id
1 'polypeptide(L)'
;MLAQRISEAGLAVLSASLERMQVALAAADRCAYARENIAFHDAIVAQVGNAKLAETYRRLVGELNLFRRAALAVTDDAAQRSLAEHREIVAALAARDGEAAAAAIHAHVEGGLA
;
A
#
# COMPACT_ATOMS: atom_id res chain seq x y z
N MET A 1 2.29 -16.48 7.36
CA MET A 1 1.98 -15.39 6.41
C MET A 1 1.39 -14.20 7.17
N LEU A 2 1.53 -12.96 6.68
CA LEU A 2 1.02 -11.76 7.38
C LEU A 2 -0.49 -11.85 7.66
N ALA A 3 -1.28 -12.32 6.69
CA ALA A 3 -2.74 -12.48 6.81
C ALA A 3 -3.15 -13.22 8.10
N GLN A 4 -2.45 -14.30 8.45
CA GLN A 4 -2.76 -15.13 9.63
C GLN A 4 -2.37 -14.46 10.97
N ARG A 5 -1.53 -13.41 10.94
CA ARG A 5 -0.86 -12.85 12.14
C ARG A 5 -1.13 -11.38 12.39
N ILE A 6 -1.67 -10.64 11.41
CA ILE A 6 -1.93 -9.20 11.55
C ILE A 6 -2.87 -8.95 12.74
N SER A 7 -2.61 -7.97 13.60
CA SER A 7 -3.55 -7.65 14.69
C SER A 7 -4.75 -6.86 14.16
N GLU A 8 -5.83 -6.80 14.93
CA GLU A 8 -6.95 -5.87 14.64
C GLU A 8 -6.47 -4.42 14.59
N ALA A 9 -5.57 -4.03 15.49
CA ALA A 9 -4.92 -2.72 15.46
C ALA A 9 -4.14 -2.50 14.14
N GLY A 10 -3.49 -3.55 13.63
CA GLY A 10 -2.83 -3.53 12.33
C GLY A 10 -3.80 -3.27 11.17
N LEU A 11 -4.91 -3.99 11.16
CA LEU A 11 -5.96 -3.81 10.15
C LEU A 11 -6.58 -2.41 10.23
N ALA A 12 -6.76 -1.87 11.43
CA ALA A 12 -7.26 -0.51 11.63
C ALA A 12 -6.30 0.54 11.05
N VAL A 13 -4.98 0.38 11.25
CA VAL A 13 -3.97 1.27 10.66
C VAL A 13 -4.03 1.25 9.12
N LEU A 14 -4.13 0.05 8.52
CA LEU A 14 -4.24 -0.08 7.06
C LEU A 14 -5.52 0.55 6.53
N SER A 15 -6.65 0.30 7.19
CA SER A 15 -7.96 0.84 6.81
C SER A 15 -7.98 2.38 6.87
N ALA A 16 -7.43 2.96 7.94
CA ALA A 16 -7.29 4.41 8.07
C ALA A 16 -6.39 5.01 6.97
N SER A 17 -5.38 4.27 6.51
CA SER A 17 -4.56 4.69 5.38
C SER A 17 -5.36 4.74 4.07
N LEU A 18 -6.21 3.75 3.81
CA LEU A 18 -7.10 3.73 2.64
C LEU A 18 -8.09 4.90 2.65
N GLU A 19 -8.63 5.24 3.81
CA GLU A 19 -9.52 6.40 3.96
C GLU A 19 -8.79 7.71 3.61
N ARG A 20 -7.57 7.90 4.11
CA ARG A 20 -6.78 9.10 3.77
C ARG A 20 -6.42 9.15 2.29
N MET A 21 -6.11 8.02 1.66
CA MET A 21 -5.90 7.94 0.21
C MET A 21 -7.17 8.32 -0.57
N GLN A 22 -8.34 7.83 -0.14
CA GLN A 22 -9.62 8.16 -0.75
C GLN A 22 -9.95 9.66 -0.64
N VAL A 23 -9.72 10.26 0.53
CA VAL A 23 -9.91 11.71 0.74
C VAL A 23 -8.98 12.52 -0.15
N ALA A 24 -7.70 12.15 -0.23
CA ALA A 24 -6.73 12.83 -1.09
C ALA A 24 -7.10 12.74 -2.58
N LEU A 25 -7.55 11.57 -3.02
CA LEU A 25 -8.02 11.35 -4.40
C LEU A 25 -9.25 12.22 -4.72
N ALA A 26 -10.24 12.26 -3.81
CA ALA A 26 -11.44 13.09 -3.98
C ALA A 26 -11.14 14.59 -4.03
N ALA A 27 -10.09 15.03 -3.34
CA ALA A 27 -9.59 16.40 -3.38
C ALA A 27 -8.65 16.71 -4.56
N ALA A 28 -8.38 15.73 -5.43
CA ALA A 28 -7.35 15.80 -6.47
C ALA A 28 -5.94 16.15 -5.96
N ASP A 29 -5.66 15.91 -4.66
CA ASP A 29 -4.35 16.15 -4.06
C ASP A 29 -3.43 14.94 -4.29
N ARG A 30 -2.73 14.97 -5.41
CA ARG A 30 -1.75 13.93 -5.79
C ARG A 30 -0.59 13.80 -4.83
N CYS A 31 -0.17 14.91 -4.22
CA CYS A 31 0.94 14.92 -3.27
C CYS A 31 0.54 14.20 -1.98
N ALA A 32 -0.67 14.45 -1.48
CA ALA A 32 -1.23 13.73 -0.35
C ALA A 32 -1.46 12.24 -0.68
N TYR A 33 -2.05 11.93 -1.83
CA TYR A 33 -2.26 10.54 -2.27
C TYR A 33 -0.94 9.77 -2.33
N ALA A 34 0.08 10.33 -2.98
CA ALA A 34 1.38 9.67 -3.12
C ALA A 34 2.05 9.40 -1.76
N ARG A 35 1.88 10.32 -0.80
CA ARG A 35 2.40 10.18 0.56
C ARG A 35 1.69 9.06 1.32
N GLU A 36 0.37 9.05 1.28
CA GLU A 36 -0.44 8.01 1.95
C GLU A 36 -0.24 6.63 1.30
N ASN A 37 -0.04 6.58 -0.01
CA ASN A 37 0.31 5.36 -0.72
C ASN A 37 1.64 4.76 -0.18
N ILE A 38 2.67 5.58 0.04
CA ILE A 38 3.93 5.11 0.65
C ILE A 38 3.68 4.63 2.08
N ALA A 39 2.93 5.40 2.87
CA ALA A 39 2.62 5.07 4.26
C ALA A 39 1.86 3.74 4.39
N PHE A 40 0.94 3.45 3.46
CA PHE A 40 0.22 2.18 3.41
C PHE A 40 1.17 0.99 3.27
N HIS A 41 2.11 1.06 2.32
CA HIS A 41 3.05 -0.04 2.11
C HIS A 41 4.05 -0.19 3.27
N ASP A 42 4.54 0.93 3.82
CA ASP A 42 5.37 0.91 5.02
C ASP A 42 4.65 0.22 6.19
N ALA A 43 3.36 0.50 6.37
CA ALA A 43 2.54 -0.14 7.39
C ALA A 43 2.40 -1.66 7.17
N ILE A 44 2.16 -2.12 5.93
CA ILE A 44 2.12 -3.57 5.61
C ILE A 44 3.44 -4.24 6.02
N VAL A 45 4.56 -3.67 5.61
CA VAL A 45 5.89 -4.25 5.87
C VAL A 45 6.21 -4.25 7.37
N ALA A 46 5.82 -3.20 8.10
CA ALA A 46 5.98 -3.14 9.55
C ALA A 46 5.23 -4.28 10.27
N GLN A 47 4.03 -4.63 9.78
CA GLN A 47 3.22 -5.69 10.37
C GLN A 47 3.80 -7.10 10.17
N VAL A 48 4.73 -7.30 9.24
CA VAL A 48 5.42 -8.59 9.03
C VAL A 48 6.29 -8.96 10.25
N GLY A 49 6.74 -7.97 11.02
CA GLY A 49 7.59 -8.20 12.20
C GLY A 49 9.04 -8.60 11.88
N ASN A 50 9.47 -8.48 10.62
CA ASN A 50 10.86 -8.68 10.21
C ASN A 50 11.57 -7.33 10.07
N ALA A 51 12.32 -6.94 11.10
CA ALA A 51 13.00 -5.65 11.15
C ALA A 51 13.97 -5.45 9.97
N LYS A 52 14.67 -6.51 9.53
CA LYS A 52 15.61 -6.43 8.41
C LYS A 52 14.90 -6.19 7.08
N LEU A 53 13.76 -6.83 6.87
CA LEU A 53 12.92 -6.59 5.70
C LEU A 53 12.40 -5.16 5.70
N ALA A 54 11.92 -4.65 6.83
CA ALA A 54 11.41 -3.29 6.95
C ALA A 54 12.48 -2.23 6.68
N GLU A 55 13.70 -2.43 7.19
CA GLU A 55 14.84 -1.57 6.89
C GLU A 55 15.19 -1.59 5.39
N THR A 56 15.26 -2.78 4.81
CA THR A 56 15.60 -2.96 3.39
C THR A 56 14.56 -2.32 2.47
N TYR A 57 13.28 -2.53 2.76
CA TYR A 57 12.15 -1.93 2.05
C TYR A 57 12.24 -0.40 2.10
N ARG A 58 12.37 0.19 3.30
CA ARG A 58 12.47 1.66 3.44
C ARG A 58 13.67 2.24 2.73
N ARG A 59 14.81 1.55 2.70
CA ARG A 59 15.99 2.01 1.96
C ARG A 59 15.72 2.02 0.45
N LEU A 60 15.23 0.90 -0.09
CA LEU A 60 14.89 0.79 -1.51
C LEU A 60 13.82 1.79 -1.94
N VAL A 61 12.74 1.90 -1.16
CA VAL A 61 11.65 2.83 -1.43
C VAL A 61 12.08 4.28 -1.20
N GLY A 62 12.96 4.57 -0.24
CA GLY A 62 13.57 5.89 -0.08
C GLY A 62 14.40 6.31 -1.30
N GLU A 63 15.23 5.39 -1.80
CA GLU A 63 16.04 5.57 -3.02
C GLU A 63 15.17 5.72 -4.27
N LEU A 64 14.10 4.92 -4.40
CA LEU A 64 13.15 4.97 -5.52
C LEU A 64 12.16 6.15 -5.41
N ASN A 65 11.81 6.62 -4.21
CA ASN A 65 10.91 7.76 -4.02
C ASN A 65 11.52 9.07 -4.50
N LEU A 66 12.85 9.20 -4.54
CA LEU A 66 13.54 10.30 -5.22
C LEU A 66 13.17 10.34 -6.71
N PHE A 67 13.06 9.17 -7.36
CA PHE A 67 12.60 9.05 -8.74
C PHE A 67 11.08 9.16 -8.87
N ARG A 68 10.31 8.58 -7.93
CA ARG A 68 8.84 8.62 -7.94
C ARG A 68 8.31 10.04 -7.77
N ARG A 69 8.92 10.87 -6.92
CA ARG A 69 8.57 12.30 -6.80
C ARG A 69 8.87 13.10 -8.07
N ALA A 70 9.92 12.74 -8.80
CA ALA A 70 10.26 13.34 -10.10
C ALA A 70 9.35 12.82 -11.24
N ALA A 71 8.82 11.60 -11.11
CA ALA A 71 7.98 10.93 -12.11
C ALA A 71 6.47 10.96 -11.80
N LEU A 72 6.01 11.73 -10.81
CA LEU A 72 4.60 11.87 -10.43
C LEU A 72 3.80 12.64 -11.51
N ALA A 73 3.60 11.98 -12.64
CA ALA A 73 2.46 12.12 -13.52
C ALA A 73 1.48 10.95 -13.23
N VAL A 74 1.12 10.74 -11.96
CA VAL A 74 0.08 9.76 -11.61
C VAL A 74 -1.27 10.34 -12.03
N THR A 75 -1.83 9.76 -13.08
CA THR A 75 -3.18 10.08 -13.54
C THR A 75 -4.21 9.73 -12.46
N ASP A 76 -5.37 10.40 -12.48
CA ASP A 76 -6.51 10.01 -11.63
C ASP A 76 -6.78 8.51 -11.80
N ASP A 77 -6.98 8.10 -13.06
CA ASP A 77 -6.80 6.77 -13.64
C ASP A 77 -6.10 5.75 -12.75
N ALA A 78 -4.78 5.90 -12.70
CA ALA A 78 -3.89 4.98 -12.01
C ALA A 78 -4.08 5.02 -10.49
N ALA A 79 -4.36 6.19 -9.91
CA ALA A 79 -4.62 6.32 -8.48
C ALA A 79 -5.94 5.64 -8.06
N GLN A 80 -6.99 5.72 -8.87
CA GLN A 80 -8.26 5.02 -8.57
C GLN A 80 -8.07 3.50 -8.59
N ARG A 81 -7.37 2.99 -9.61
CA ARG A 81 -7.06 1.54 -9.72
C ARG A 81 -6.23 1.06 -8.54
N SER A 82 -5.14 1.75 -8.23
CA SER A 82 -4.28 1.41 -7.09
C SER A 82 -5.05 1.40 -5.77
N LEU A 83 -5.96 2.36 -5.55
CA LEU A 83 -6.80 2.37 -4.35
C LEU A 83 -7.76 1.18 -4.29
N ALA A 84 -8.30 0.72 -5.43
CA ALA A 84 -9.14 -0.47 -5.49
C ALA A 84 -8.33 -1.74 -5.13
N GLU A 85 -7.15 -1.90 -5.72
CA GLU A 85 -6.25 -3.02 -5.43
C GLU A 85 -5.83 -3.06 -3.95
N HIS A 86 -5.55 -1.89 -3.34
CA HIS A 86 -5.24 -1.84 -1.90
C HIS A 86 -6.40 -2.27 -1.02
N ARG A 87 -7.65 -1.99 -1.41
CA ARG A 87 -8.84 -2.48 -0.68
C ARG A 87 -8.93 -4.00 -0.75
N GLU A 88 -8.63 -4.61 -1.89
CA GLU A 88 -8.63 -6.08 -2.03
C GLU A 88 -7.58 -6.73 -1.13
N ILE A 89 -6.38 -6.15 -1.05
CA ILE A 89 -5.32 -6.60 -0.14
C ILE A 89 -5.80 -6.55 1.31
N VAL A 90 -6.36 -5.42 1.76
CA VAL A 90 -6.84 -5.28 3.14
C VAL A 90 -8.01 -6.23 3.43
N ALA A 91 -8.91 -6.44 2.47
CA ALA A 91 -10.01 -7.39 2.62
C ALA A 91 -9.50 -8.83 2.80
N ALA A 92 -8.52 -9.26 2.00
CA ALA A 92 -7.90 -10.58 2.13
C ALA A 92 -7.15 -10.74 3.47
N LEU A 93 -6.43 -9.70 3.91
CA LEU A 93 -5.79 -9.69 5.23
C LEU A 93 -6.80 -9.78 6.38
N ALA A 94 -7.93 -9.07 6.27
CA ALA A 94 -9.00 -9.11 7.26
C ALA A 94 -9.68 -10.48 7.32
N ALA A 95 -9.87 -11.13 6.17
CA ALA A 95 -10.38 -12.49 6.05
C ALA A 95 -9.38 -13.57 6.51
N ARG A 96 -8.14 -13.18 6.86
CA ARG A 96 -7.04 -14.09 7.24
C ARG A 96 -6.63 -15.07 6.14
N ASP A 97 -7.00 -14.76 4.90
CA ASP A 97 -6.69 -15.58 3.74
C ASP A 97 -5.31 -15.22 3.21
N GLY A 98 -4.34 -16.10 3.48
CA GLY A 98 -2.96 -15.91 3.05
C GLY A 98 -2.78 -16.02 1.55
N GLU A 99 -3.53 -16.91 0.89
CA GLU A 99 -3.41 -17.13 -0.55
C GLU A 99 -4.02 -15.97 -1.32
N ALA A 100 -5.22 -15.53 -0.92
CA ALA A 100 -5.87 -14.36 -1.51
C ALA A 100 -5.03 -13.08 -1.30
N ALA A 101 -4.43 -12.91 -0.11
CA ALA A 101 -3.58 -11.74 0.17
C ALA A 101 -2.32 -11.75 -0.71
N ALA A 102 -1.71 -12.91 -0.92
CA ALA A 102 -0.54 -13.04 -1.80
C ALA A 102 -0.90 -12.77 -3.27
N ALA A 103 -2.01 -13.33 -3.75
CA ALA A 103 -2.51 -13.10 -5.10
C ALA A 103 -2.83 -11.61 -5.35
N ALA A 104 -3.50 -10.95 -4.41
CA ALA A 104 -3.83 -9.52 -4.50
C ALA A 104 -2.58 -8.64 -4.53
N ILE A 105 -1.58 -8.93 -3.69
CA ILE A 105 -0.29 -8.21 -3.72
C ILE A 105 0.44 -8.43 -5.05
N HIS A 106 0.44 -9.66 -5.58
CA HIS A 106 1.09 -9.96 -6.85
C HIS A 106 0.45 -9.17 -8.00
N ALA A 107 -0.89 -9.21 -8.09
CA ALA A 107 -1.64 -8.45 -9.09
C ALA A 107 -1.39 -6.93 -8.97
N HIS A 108 -1.34 -6.39 -7.74
CA HIS A 108 -1.02 -4.98 -7.50
C HIS A 108 0.36 -4.58 -8.03
N VAL A 109 1.38 -5.43 -7.82
CA VAL A 109 2.74 -5.16 -8.30
C VAL A 109 2.81 -5.24 -9.83
N GLU A 110 2.17 -6.23 -10.45
CA GLU A 110 2.12 -6.36 -11.91
C GLU A 110 1.36 -5.19 -12.56
N GLY A 111 0.23 -4.77 -11.97
CA GLY A 111 -0.57 -3.63 -12.43
C GLY A 111 0.13 -2.28 -12.25
N GLY A 112 1.01 -2.15 -11.25
CA GLY A 112 1.82 -0.95 -11.00
C GLY A 112 3.05 -0.80 -11.90
N LEU A 113 3.42 -1.84 -12.66
CA LEU A 113 4.53 -1.83 -13.62
C LEU A 113 4.11 -1.46 -15.06
N ALA A 114 2.80 -1.34 -15.32
CA ALA A 114 2.19 -1.03 -16.62
C ALA A 114 1.71 0.43 -16.69
#